data_AF-A0A0L6WNH5-F1
#
_entry.id   AF-A0A0L6WNH5-F1
#
_cell.length_a   1.000
_cell.length_b   1.000
_cell.length_c   1.000
_cell.angle_alpha   90.00
_cell.angle_beta   90.00
_cell.angle_gamma   90.00
#
_symmetry.space_group_name_H-M   'P 1'
#
loop_
_entity.id
_entity.type
_entity.pdbx_description
1 polymer ?
#
loop_
_entity_poly.entity_id
_entity_poly.type
_entity_poly.pdbx_seq_one_letter_code
_entity_poly.pdbx_strand_id
1 'polypeptide(L)'
;VAAIIPGDGSEEQSNHRDIVLHLHGGQLKQISHLHPHYTPLHYTIIFPTGEPGYHINIPARHGPQGQQRTNNVSETSYYAYRLQQRTLETKAALLWSGKLFQQYVVDAWASVEQSRLNWVRHNQKKIRAEVYQGVVDAAAGDEEVTPQSRQVILPSSHTGSERQMQQLFQDSMAICRHFHKPDLFLTMTANPKWSEIEEALLKEPTVNGKKQTAADRPDIVARVFELKKNAVVKEIKEGLFGSCVAHVHTIEFQKRGLPHMHILIFFHNHHRIKDASDVDSIVSAQIPDPVAQPQLYQVLTWFKYLF
;
A
#
# COMPACT_ATOMS: atom_id res chain seq x y z
N VAL A 1 -10.34 -4.95 -14.69
CA VAL A 1 -9.30 -5.83 -15.26
C VAL A 1 -8.23 -4.91 -15.81
N ALA A 2 -7.02 -4.94 -15.27
CA ALA A 2 -5.88 -4.22 -15.84
C ALA A 2 -5.02 -5.25 -16.58
N ALA A 3 -4.66 -4.95 -17.82
CA ALA A 3 -3.72 -5.75 -18.60
C ALA A 3 -2.38 -5.02 -18.59
N ILE A 4 -1.31 -5.75 -18.27
CA ILE A 4 0.06 -5.32 -18.55
C ILE A 4 0.34 -5.87 -19.93
N ILE A 5 0.53 -4.98 -20.91
CA ILE A 5 1.03 -5.34 -22.23
C ILE A 5 2.53 -5.05 -22.17
N PRO A 6 3.40 -6.08 -22.11
CA PRO A 6 4.82 -5.87 -22.23
C PRO A 6 5.12 -5.47 -23.67
N GLY A 7 5.54 -4.22 -23.87
CA GLY A 7 6.09 -3.77 -25.15
C GLY A 7 7.47 -4.41 -25.41
N ASP A 8 7.86 -4.51 -26.67
CA ASP A 8 9.15 -5.05 -27.11
C ASP A 8 10.34 -4.09 -26.87
N GLY A 9 10.09 -2.96 -26.22
CA GLY A 9 11.09 -1.94 -25.89
C GLY A 9 11.42 -0.98 -27.04
N SER A 10 10.83 -1.17 -28.23
CA SER A 10 11.02 -0.29 -29.41
C SER A 10 9.98 0.82 -29.50
N GLU A 11 8.89 0.72 -28.72
CA GLU A 11 7.80 1.69 -28.70
C GLU A 11 8.28 3.06 -28.16
N GLU A 12 7.92 4.15 -28.84
CA GLU A 12 7.96 5.50 -28.23
C GLU A 12 6.99 5.52 -27.04
N GLN A 13 7.49 5.15 -25.86
CA GLN A 13 6.72 5.27 -24.64
C GLN A 13 6.48 6.75 -24.38
N SER A 14 5.22 7.17 -24.51
CA SER A 14 4.77 8.45 -23.95
C SER A 14 5.29 8.53 -22.51
N ASN A 15 5.99 9.63 -22.19
CA ASN A 15 6.48 9.87 -20.84
C ASN A 15 5.34 9.95 -19.82
N HIS A 16 4.08 10.02 -20.26
CA HIS A 16 2.94 10.25 -19.39
C HIS A 16 1.76 9.39 -19.78
N ARG A 17 1.00 8.98 -18.75
CA ARG A 17 -0.40 8.62 -18.95
C ARG A 17 -1.13 9.84 -19.46
N ASP A 18 -2.06 9.64 -20.37
CA ASP A 18 -2.74 10.71 -21.05
C ASP A 18 -4.19 10.37 -21.34
N ILE A 19 -4.95 11.41 -21.67
CA ILE A 19 -6.22 11.27 -22.35
C ILE A 19 -6.20 12.16 -23.59
N VAL A 20 -6.80 11.67 -24.67
CA VAL A 20 -6.95 12.41 -25.92
C VAL A 20 -8.36 13.00 -25.99
N LEU A 21 -8.42 14.32 -26.10
CA LEU A 21 -9.66 15.09 -26.18
C LEU A 21 -9.99 15.37 -27.64
N HIS A 22 -11.22 15.08 -28.05
CA HIS A 22 -11.76 15.56 -29.32
C HIS A 22 -12.64 16.79 -29.04
N LEU A 23 -12.12 17.97 -29.36
CA LEU A 23 -12.85 19.22 -29.19
C LEU A 23 -13.89 19.37 -30.30
N HIS A 24 -15.08 19.89 -29.97
CA HIS A 24 -16.14 20.08 -30.96
C HIS A 24 -15.68 21.06 -32.05
N GLY A 25 -15.54 20.58 -33.28
CA GLY A 25 -15.03 21.37 -34.42
C GLY A 25 -13.53 21.70 -34.35
N GLY A 26 -12.79 21.04 -33.45
CA GLY A 26 -11.36 21.28 -33.23
C GLY A 26 -10.48 20.06 -33.51
N GLN A 27 -9.18 20.24 -33.34
CA GLN A 27 -8.19 19.17 -33.44
C GLN A 27 -8.18 18.30 -32.18
N LEU A 28 -7.63 17.08 -32.31
CA LEU A 28 -7.33 16.24 -31.16
C LEU A 28 -6.31 16.94 -30.25
N LYS A 29 -6.59 16.94 -28.95
CA LYS A 29 -5.70 17.51 -27.94
C LYS A 29 -5.38 16.48 -26.87
N GLN A 30 -4.10 16.12 -26.76
CA GLN A 30 -3.61 15.21 -25.73
C GLN A 30 -3.30 15.99 -24.44
N ILE A 31 -3.71 15.46 -23.29
CA ILE A 31 -3.34 16.00 -21.98
C ILE A 31 -2.79 14.90 -21.07
N SER A 32 -1.73 15.20 -20.33
CA SER A 32 -1.09 14.25 -19.42
C SER A 32 -1.82 14.13 -18.08
N HIS A 33 -1.48 13.11 -17.29
CA HIS A 33 -1.96 12.91 -15.91
C HIS A 33 -1.63 14.06 -14.96
N LEU A 34 -0.67 14.93 -15.32
CA LEU A 34 -0.28 16.13 -14.57
C LEU A 34 -1.09 17.37 -14.96
N HIS A 35 -1.94 17.27 -15.98
CA HIS A 35 -2.80 18.38 -16.41
C HIS A 35 -4.00 18.52 -15.46
N PRO A 36 -4.37 19.73 -15.02
CA PRO A 36 -5.45 19.93 -14.05
C PRO A 36 -6.81 19.38 -14.49
N HIS A 37 -7.04 19.24 -15.80
CA HIS A 37 -8.29 18.67 -16.34
C HIS A 37 -8.26 17.15 -16.56
N TYR A 38 -7.13 16.45 -16.33
CA TYR A 38 -7.04 15.01 -16.58
C TYR A 38 -8.10 14.24 -15.77
N THR A 39 -8.05 14.38 -14.44
CA THR A 39 -8.99 13.70 -13.54
C THR A 39 -10.46 14.07 -13.78
N PRO A 40 -10.85 15.36 -13.82
CA PRO A 40 -12.27 15.69 -14.00
C PRO A 40 -12.82 15.30 -15.38
N LEU A 41 -12.01 15.30 -16.44
CA LEU A 41 -12.45 14.83 -17.77
C LEU A 41 -12.48 13.30 -17.88
N HIS A 42 -11.66 12.58 -17.12
CA HIS A 42 -11.70 11.12 -17.06
C HIS A 42 -12.87 10.63 -16.19
N TYR A 43 -13.17 11.31 -15.08
CA TYR A 43 -14.19 10.93 -14.09
C TYR A 43 -15.34 11.95 -14.02
N THR A 44 -15.94 12.28 -15.16
CA THR A 44 -16.96 13.36 -15.27
C THR A 44 -18.12 13.23 -14.29
N ILE A 45 -18.58 12.00 -13.99
CA ILE A 45 -19.65 11.73 -13.02
C ILE A 45 -19.24 12.12 -11.59
N ILE A 46 -17.97 11.96 -11.23
CA ILE A 46 -17.43 12.34 -9.91
C ILE A 46 -17.19 13.85 -9.83
N PHE A 47 -16.88 14.49 -10.96
CA PHE A 47 -16.51 15.91 -11.05
C PHE A 47 -17.45 16.68 -12.00
N PRO A 48 -18.76 16.76 -11.70
CA PRO A 48 -19.75 17.37 -12.61
C PRO A 48 -19.53 18.86 -12.83
N THR A 49 -18.88 19.54 -11.88
CA THR A 49 -18.53 20.98 -11.98
C THR A 49 -17.18 21.22 -12.65
N GLY A 50 -16.45 20.17 -13.03
CA GLY A 50 -15.15 20.31 -13.69
C GLY A 50 -14.05 20.89 -12.80
N GLU A 51 -14.16 20.78 -11.48
CA GLU A 51 -13.13 21.24 -10.54
C GLU A 51 -11.74 20.71 -10.92
N PRO A 52 -10.69 21.55 -10.87
CA PRO A 52 -9.33 21.11 -11.18
C PRO A 52 -8.89 19.92 -10.34
N GLY A 53 -8.34 18.92 -11.02
CA GLY A 53 -7.62 17.80 -10.44
C GLY A 53 -6.20 18.17 -10.00
N TYR A 54 -5.37 17.15 -9.83
CA TYR A 54 -3.96 17.37 -9.50
C TYR A 54 -3.23 18.11 -10.63
N HIS A 55 -2.32 19.02 -10.26
CA HIS A 55 -1.29 19.53 -11.16
C HIS A 55 -0.07 19.98 -10.33
N ILE A 56 1.09 20.07 -10.98
CA ILE A 56 2.38 20.31 -10.31
C ILE A 56 2.52 21.67 -9.61
N ASN A 57 1.63 22.62 -9.91
CA ASN A 57 1.71 24.02 -9.44
C ASN A 57 0.77 24.32 -8.26
N ILE A 58 0.21 23.30 -7.60
CA ILE A 58 -0.61 23.50 -6.40
C ILE A 58 0.31 23.93 -5.24
N PRO A 59 0.15 25.14 -4.68
CA PRO A 59 1.01 25.60 -3.60
C PRO A 59 0.74 24.82 -2.31
N ALA A 60 1.80 24.40 -1.63
CA ALA A 60 1.70 23.81 -0.30
C ALA A 60 1.47 24.90 0.74
N ARG A 61 0.65 24.61 1.75
CA ARG A 61 0.46 25.49 2.91
C ARG A 61 1.38 25.06 4.04
N HIS A 62 1.78 26.03 4.87
CA HIS A 62 2.51 25.77 6.10
C HIS A 62 1.69 24.85 7.03
N GLY A 63 2.35 23.87 7.64
CA GLY A 63 1.75 23.03 8.66
C GLY A 63 1.43 23.82 9.94
N PRO A 64 0.75 23.19 10.92
CA PRO A 64 0.37 23.83 12.19
C PRO A 64 1.55 24.46 12.96
N GLN A 65 2.76 23.93 12.77
CA GLN A 65 4.00 24.42 13.39
C GLN A 65 4.81 25.36 12.47
N GLY A 66 4.20 25.92 11.41
CA GLY A 66 4.89 26.77 10.45
C GLY A 66 5.86 26.03 9.51
N GLN A 67 5.89 24.70 9.54
CA GLN A 67 6.81 23.91 8.73
C GLN A 67 6.30 23.76 7.29
N GLN A 68 7.17 23.98 6.31
CA GLN A 68 6.91 23.71 4.90
C GLN A 68 8.01 22.78 4.35
N ARG A 69 7.62 21.56 3.95
CA ARG A 69 8.57 20.58 3.38
C ARG A 69 8.93 20.88 1.93
N THR A 70 7.96 21.38 1.16
CA THR A 70 8.08 21.67 -0.28
C THR A 70 7.22 22.88 -0.63
N ASN A 71 7.60 23.59 -1.70
CA ASN A 71 6.82 24.75 -2.19
C ASN A 71 5.44 24.33 -2.72
N ASN A 72 5.36 23.15 -3.34
CA ASN A 72 4.15 22.65 -3.99
C ASN A 72 3.70 21.31 -3.37
N VAL A 73 2.42 21.01 -3.50
CA VAL A 73 1.80 19.76 -3.03
C VAL A 73 2.26 18.59 -3.92
N SER A 74 2.76 17.53 -3.28
CA SER A 74 3.09 16.29 -4.00
C SER A 74 1.83 15.56 -4.47
N GLU A 75 1.91 14.84 -5.58
CA GLU A 75 0.80 14.04 -6.12
C GLU A 75 0.25 13.05 -5.10
N THR A 76 1.14 12.36 -4.37
CA THR A 76 0.75 11.45 -3.27
C THR A 76 -0.01 12.19 -2.17
N SER A 77 0.46 13.36 -1.75
CA SER A 77 -0.21 14.17 -0.72
C SER A 77 -1.58 14.67 -1.19
N TYR A 78 -1.71 15.05 -2.47
CA TYR A 78 -2.97 15.46 -3.05
C TYR A 78 -3.98 14.32 -3.01
N TYR A 79 -3.65 13.14 -3.51
CA TYR A 79 -4.59 12.01 -3.51
C TYR A 79 -4.88 11.52 -2.09
N ALA A 80 -3.89 11.42 -1.20
CA ALA A 80 -4.13 11.11 0.20
C ALA A 80 -5.09 12.13 0.86
N TYR A 81 -4.96 13.41 0.52
CA TYR A 81 -5.90 14.44 0.93
C TYR A 81 -7.30 14.18 0.35
N ARG A 82 -7.45 13.81 -0.92
CA ARG A 82 -8.75 13.57 -1.57
C ARG A 82 -9.48 12.32 -1.05
N LEU A 83 -8.77 11.30 -0.58
CA LEU A 83 -9.36 10.06 -0.06
C LEU A 83 -9.90 10.18 1.37
N GLN A 84 -9.54 11.24 2.08
CA GLN A 84 -10.00 11.46 3.45
C GLN A 84 -11.40 12.09 3.48
N GLN A 85 -12.30 11.53 4.29
CA GLN A 85 -13.59 12.15 4.57
C GLN A 85 -13.40 13.42 5.42
N ARG A 86 -14.07 14.51 5.02
CA ARG A 86 -14.08 15.79 5.75
C ARG A 86 -15.50 16.32 5.88
N THR A 87 -15.80 16.89 7.04
CA THR A 87 -17.13 17.41 7.42
C THR A 87 -17.59 18.57 6.53
N LEU A 88 -16.65 19.34 5.96
CA LEU A 88 -16.92 20.55 5.18
C LEU A 88 -16.87 20.32 3.66
N GLU A 89 -16.43 19.16 3.19
CA GLU A 89 -16.35 18.90 1.75
C GLU A 89 -17.65 18.26 1.25
N THR A 90 -18.30 18.93 0.30
CA THR A 90 -19.40 18.41 -0.54
C THR A 90 -19.00 17.24 -1.44
N LYS A 91 -17.77 16.70 -1.28
CA LYS A 91 -17.18 15.60 -2.07
C LYS A 91 -17.73 14.22 -1.71
N ALA A 92 -19.02 14.17 -1.34
CA ALA A 92 -19.77 12.94 -1.18
C ALA A 92 -19.66 12.07 -2.44
N ALA A 93 -19.69 12.66 -3.64
CA ALA A 93 -19.69 11.93 -4.90
C ALA A 93 -18.50 10.96 -5.04
N LEU A 94 -17.27 11.41 -4.78
CA LEU A 94 -16.08 10.56 -4.91
C LEU A 94 -16.17 9.33 -3.99
N LEU A 95 -16.45 9.55 -2.69
CA LEU A 95 -16.45 8.47 -1.71
C LEU A 95 -17.65 7.53 -1.85
N TRP A 96 -18.76 7.99 -2.44
CA TRP A 96 -19.95 7.18 -2.73
C TRP A 96 -19.88 6.41 -4.06
N SER A 97 -18.84 6.62 -4.87
CA SER A 97 -18.77 6.08 -6.23
C SER A 97 -18.43 4.58 -6.34
N GLY A 98 -18.29 3.86 -5.21
CA GLY A 98 -18.15 2.39 -5.17
C GLY A 98 -17.05 1.86 -6.11
N LYS A 99 -17.41 1.05 -7.11
CA LYS A 99 -16.45 0.54 -8.11
C LYS A 99 -15.70 1.65 -8.87
N LEU A 100 -16.36 2.77 -9.16
CA LEU A 100 -15.72 3.91 -9.82
C LEU A 100 -14.74 4.61 -8.87
N PHE A 101 -15.02 4.62 -7.56
CA PHE A 101 -14.03 5.04 -6.56
C PHE A 101 -12.81 4.11 -6.55
N GLN A 102 -13.00 2.79 -6.60
CA GLN A 102 -11.88 1.84 -6.68
C GLN A 102 -11.01 2.10 -7.92
N GLN A 103 -11.63 2.32 -9.07
CA GLN A 103 -10.91 2.68 -10.30
C GLN A 103 -10.13 3.99 -10.15
N TYR A 104 -10.75 5.02 -9.56
CA TYR A 104 -10.10 6.29 -9.27
C TYR A 104 -8.87 6.11 -8.37
N VAL A 105 -8.94 5.27 -7.33
CA VAL A 105 -7.81 5.00 -6.43
C VAL A 105 -6.66 4.30 -7.18
N VAL A 106 -6.98 3.33 -8.03
CA VAL A 106 -5.97 2.62 -8.85
C VAL A 106 -5.30 3.56 -9.83
N ASP A 107 -6.07 4.41 -10.52
CA ASP A 107 -5.52 5.39 -11.46
C ASP A 107 -4.68 6.48 -10.76
N ALA A 108 -5.11 6.93 -9.59
CA ALA A 108 -4.32 7.82 -8.73
C ALA A 108 -2.99 7.19 -8.32
N TRP A 109 -3.00 5.93 -7.87
CA TRP A 109 -1.78 5.19 -7.54
C TRP A 109 -0.87 5.06 -8.76
N ALA A 110 -1.44 4.69 -9.91
CA ALA A 110 -0.68 4.48 -11.13
C ALA A 110 -0.10 5.79 -11.71
N SER A 111 -0.78 6.92 -11.52
CA SER A 111 -0.31 8.26 -11.88
C SER A 111 0.89 8.67 -11.00
N VAL A 112 0.78 8.48 -9.68
CA VAL A 112 1.90 8.67 -8.73
C VAL A 112 3.08 7.78 -9.10
N GLU A 113 2.83 6.52 -9.43
CA GLU A 113 3.87 5.56 -9.75
C GLU A 113 4.58 5.90 -11.06
N GLN A 114 3.83 6.32 -12.08
CA GLN A 114 4.40 6.87 -13.31
C GLN A 114 5.30 8.07 -13.03
N SER A 115 4.85 9.02 -12.20
CA SER A 115 5.64 10.19 -11.82
C SER A 115 6.95 9.80 -11.11
N ARG A 116 6.93 8.78 -10.24
CA ARG A 116 8.13 8.26 -9.56
C ARG A 116 9.09 7.56 -10.53
N LEU A 117 8.57 6.70 -11.39
CA LEU A 117 9.37 5.99 -12.40
C LEU A 117 10.01 6.97 -13.38
N ASN A 118 9.29 7.99 -13.82
CA ASN A 118 9.83 9.06 -14.63
C ASN A 118 10.95 9.81 -13.92
N TRP A 119 10.79 10.12 -12.63
CA TRP A 119 11.86 10.74 -11.87
C TRP A 119 13.09 9.84 -11.83
N VAL A 120 12.94 8.55 -11.56
CA VAL A 120 14.06 7.58 -11.55
C VAL A 120 14.73 7.52 -12.92
N ARG A 121 13.96 7.42 -14.01
CA ARG A 121 14.45 7.41 -15.40
C ARG A 121 15.30 8.65 -15.72
N HIS A 122 14.86 9.83 -15.31
CA HIS A 122 15.56 11.09 -15.62
C HIS A 122 16.66 11.48 -14.60
N ASN A 123 16.77 10.77 -13.47
CA ASN A 123 17.73 11.08 -12.40
C ASN A 123 18.70 9.92 -12.11
N GLN A 124 18.94 9.03 -13.09
CA GLN A 124 19.88 7.89 -12.98
C GLN A 124 21.28 8.29 -12.45
N LYS A 125 21.82 9.43 -12.91
CA LYS A 125 23.10 9.96 -12.40
C LYS A 125 23.07 10.32 -10.92
N LYS A 126 21.96 10.90 -10.43
CA LYS A 126 21.82 11.30 -9.02
C LYS A 126 21.70 10.09 -8.09
N ILE A 127 21.06 9.02 -8.56
CA ILE A 127 20.95 7.77 -7.80
C ILE A 127 22.21 6.89 -7.90
N ARG A 128 23.28 7.40 -8.54
CA ARG A 128 24.54 6.69 -8.78
C ARG A 128 24.36 5.36 -9.51
N ALA A 129 23.44 5.32 -10.48
CA ALA A 129 23.17 4.14 -11.32
C ALA A 129 24.46 3.55 -11.92
N GLU A 130 25.40 4.42 -12.31
CA GLU A 130 26.69 4.06 -12.93
C GLU A 130 27.57 3.17 -12.05
N VAL A 131 27.54 3.33 -10.72
CA VAL A 131 28.31 2.48 -9.79
C VAL A 131 27.74 1.06 -9.78
N TYR A 132 26.43 0.91 -9.94
CA TYR A 132 25.77 -0.39 -9.97
C TYR A 132 25.96 -1.10 -11.30
N GLN A 133 26.03 -0.36 -12.42
CA GLN A 133 26.37 -0.94 -13.72
C GLN A 133 27.75 -1.60 -13.66
N GLY A 134 28.76 -0.91 -13.11
CA GLY A 134 30.10 -1.50 -12.97
C GLY A 134 30.16 -2.77 -12.11
N VAL A 135 29.25 -2.94 -11.14
CA VAL A 135 29.15 -4.18 -10.34
C VAL A 135 28.41 -5.29 -11.10
N VAL A 136 27.38 -4.95 -11.86
CA VAL A 136 26.65 -5.90 -12.72
C VAL A 136 27.56 -6.39 -13.85
N ASP A 137 28.27 -5.48 -14.51
CA ASP A 137 29.24 -5.80 -15.57
C ASP A 137 30.39 -6.67 -15.02
N ALA A 138 30.88 -6.38 -13.81
CA ALA A 138 31.88 -7.20 -13.15
C ALA A 138 31.36 -8.60 -12.72
N ALA A 139 30.05 -8.76 -12.55
CA ALA A 139 29.41 -10.02 -12.18
C ALA A 139 28.93 -10.85 -13.38
N ALA A 140 28.69 -10.23 -14.54
CA ALA A 140 28.15 -10.88 -15.74
C ALA A 140 29.21 -11.56 -16.63
N GLY A 141 30.51 -11.27 -16.44
CA GLY A 141 31.58 -11.79 -17.31
C GLY A 141 31.54 -11.18 -18.72
N ASP A 142 32.31 -11.76 -19.65
CA ASP A 142 32.48 -11.28 -21.05
C ASP A 142 31.28 -11.59 -21.97
N GLU A 143 30.05 -11.57 -21.46
CA GLU A 143 28.87 -11.63 -22.35
C GLU A 143 28.63 -10.23 -22.95
N GLU A 144 28.71 -10.12 -24.28
CA GLU A 144 28.50 -8.87 -25.02
C GLU A 144 27.10 -8.29 -24.73
N VAL A 145 27.04 -7.32 -23.82
CA VAL A 145 25.82 -6.55 -23.54
C VAL A 145 25.56 -5.64 -24.73
N THR A 146 24.51 -5.96 -25.50
CA THR A 146 24.07 -5.14 -26.63
C THR A 146 23.64 -3.74 -26.14
N PRO A 147 24.20 -2.64 -26.67
CA PRO A 147 24.03 -1.29 -26.12
C PRO A 147 22.67 -0.63 -26.41
N GLN A 148 21.70 -1.35 -26.96
CA GLN A 148 20.47 -0.78 -27.52
C GLN A 148 19.32 -0.62 -26.53
N SER A 149 19.45 -1.10 -25.29
CA SER A 149 18.49 -0.78 -24.22
C SER A 149 19.13 0.16 -23.21
N ARG A 150 18.62 1.39 -23.08
CA ARG A 150 18.95 2.22 -21.90
C ARG A 150 18.32 1.54 -20.68
N GLN A 151 19.08 0.69 -19.99
CA GLN A 151 18.63 0.08 -18.74
C GLN A 151 18.41 1.17 -17.69
N VAL A 152 17.16 1.35 -17.28
CA VAL A 152 16.80 2.21 -16.14
C VAL A 152 16.92 1.36 -14.88
N ILE A 153 17.88 1.68 -14.02
CA ILE A 153 18.07 0.96 -12.76
C ILE A 153 17.12 1.52 -11.72
N LEU A 154 16.26 0.65 -11.17
CA LEU A 154 15.44 0.98 -10.00
C LEU A 154 16.28 0.79 -8.72
N PRO A 155 16.37 1.81 -7.83
CA PRO A 155 17.08 1.69 -6.57
C PRO A 155 16.30 0.84 -5.55
N SER A 156 16.96 0.29 -4.54
CA SER A 156 16.27 -0.47 -3.46
C SER A 156 15.32 0.38 -2.62
N SER A 157 15.43 1.71 -2.69
CA SER A 157 14.47 2.64 -2.09
C SER A 157 13.14 2.72 -2.85
N HIS A 158 13.05 2.15 -4.06
CA HIS A 158 11.82 2.11 -4.84
C HIS A 158 11.01 0.86 -4.49
N THR A 159 9.79 1.08 -4.00
CA THR A 159 8.92 0.00 -3.55
C THR A 159 8.55 -0.94 -4.69
N GLY A 160 8.70 -2.25 -4.47
CA GLY A 160 8.42 -3.28 -5.48
C GLY A 160 9.54 -3.51 -6.49
N SER A 161 10.65 -2.77 -6.41
CA SER A 161 11.82 -3.05 -7.25
C SER A 161 12.47 -4.38 -6.86
N GLU A 162 13.10 -5.04 -7.84
CA GLU A 162 13.87 -6.27 -7.60
C GLU A 162 14.93 -6.06 -6.50
N ARG A 163 15.63 -4.93 -6.52
CA ARG A 163 16.65 -4.60 -5.52
C ARG A 163 16.07 -4.43 -4.12
N GLN A 164 14.88 -3.82 -3.99
CA GLN A 164 14.21 -3.75 -2.70
C GLN A 164 13.87 -5.16 -2.20
N MET A 165 13.30 -6.00 -3.06
CA MET A 165 12.91 -7.36 -2.69
C MET A 165 14.12 -8.20 -2.28
N GLN A 166 15.23 -8.11 -3.04
CA GLN A 166 16.49 -8.76 -2.70
C GLN A 166 17.05 -8.24 -1.36
N GLN A 167 17.05 -6.91 -1.14
CA GLN A 167 17.51 -6.33 0.11
C GLN A 167 16.69 -6.84 1.31
N LEU A 168 15.36 -6.78 1.23
CA LEU A 168 14.47 -7.27 2.29
C LEU A 168 14.68 -8.77 2.57
N PHE A 169 14.90 -9.56 1.53
CA PHE A 169 15.21 -10.98 1.67
C PHE A 169 16.55 -11.21 2.38
N GLN A 170 17.62 -10.53 1.95
CA GLN A 170 18.95 -10.65 2.56
C GLN A 170 18.96 -10.17 4.01
N ASP A 171 18.28 -9.05 4.32
CA ASP A 171 18.11 -8.55 5.69
C ASP A 171 17.39 -9.59 6.56
N SER A 172 16.34 -10.21 6.04
CA SER A 172 15.61 -11.29 6.73
C SER A 172 16.49 -12.52 6.99
N MET A 173 17.28 -12.93 5.98
CA MET A 173 18.23 -14.05 6.12
C MET A 173 19.36 -13.73 7.11
N ALA A 174 19.83 -12.49 7.17
CA ALA A 174 20.83 -12.05 8.14
C ALA A 174 20.28 -12.12 9.57
N ILE A 175 19.02 -11.71 9.79
CA ILE A 175 18.32 -11.85 11.07
C ILE A 175 18.22 -13.33 11.45
N CYS A 176 17.75 -14.19 10.54
CA CYS A 176 17.69 -15.65 10.77
C CYS A 176 19.07 -16.26 11.04
N ARG A 177 20.14 -15.77 10.40
CA ARG A 177 21.50 -16.25 10.66
C ARG A 177 21.99 -15.85 12.05
N HIS A 178 21.66 -14.64 12.51
CA HIS A 178 22.08 -14.13 13.81
C HIS A 178 21.27 -14.75 14.97
N PHE A 179 19.96 -14.78 14.85
CA PHE A 179 19.05 -15.27 15.89
C PHE A 179 18.63 -16.74 15.72
N HIS A 180 19.14 -17.43 14.71
CA HIS A 180 18.77 -18.81 14.34
C HIS A 180 17.29 -18.91 13.89
N LYS A 181 16.63 -20.03 14.21
CA LYS A 181 15.23 -20.22 13.84
C LYS A 181 14.31 -19.25 14.60
N PRO A 182 13.24 -18.75 13.96
CA PRO A 182 12.17 -18.03 14.64
C PRO A 182 11.46 -18.95 15.63
N ASP A 183 10.95 -18.37 16.72
CA ASP A 183 10.27 -19.11 17.79
C ASP A 183 8.75 -19.15 17.55
N LEU A 184 8.18 -18.08 16.98
CA LEU A 184 6.77 -18.02 16.59
C LEU A 184 6.59 -17.57 15.15
N PHE A 185 5.61 -18.18 14.50
CA PHE A 185 5.01 -17.71 13.25
C PHE A 185 3.56 -17.34 13.53
N LEU A 186 3.24 -16.05 13.39
CA LEU A 186 1.91 -15.52 13.61
C LEU A 186 1.36 -14.95 12.30
N THR A 187 0.07 -15.18 12.08
CA THR A 187 -0.65 -14.62 10.93
C THR A 187 -1.76 -13.70 11.41
N MET A 188 -1.96 -12.56 10.72
CA MET A 188 -3.08 -11.65 10.99
C MET A 188 -3.83 -11.39 9.69
N THR A 189 -5.11 -11.75 9.63
CA THR A 189 -5.98 -11.50 8.47
C THR A 189 -6.91 -10.33 8.77
N ALA A 190 -7.05 -9.40 7.81
CA ALA A 190 -8.06 -8.36 7.93
C ALA A 190 -9.48 -8.95 7.98
N ASN A 191 -10.32 -8.40 8.85
CA ASN A 191 -11.74 -8.73 8.89
C ASN A 191 -12.55 -7.51 8.43
N PRO A 192 -13.33 -7.58 7.34
CA PRO A 192 -14.13 -6.46 6.87
C PRO A 192 -15.25 -6.05 7.84
N LYS A 193 -15.58 -6.89 8.83
CA LYS A 193 -16.57 -6.63 9.89
C LYS A 193 -15.96 -6.03 11.15
N TRP A 194 -14.71 -5.56 11.13
CA TRP A 194 -14.17 -4.80 12.26
C TRP A 194 -14.99 -3.53 12.48
N SER A 195 -15.33 -3.23 13.73
CA SER A 195 -16.18 -2.08 14.08
C SER A 195 -15.60 -0.77 13.58
N GLU A 196 -14.28 -0.60 13.61
CA GLU A 196 -13.63 0.62 13.11
C GLU A 196 -13.82 0.81 11.60
N ILE A 197 -13.98 -0.29 10.84
CA ILE A 197 -14.34 -0.22 9.42
C ILE A 197 -15.80 0.19 9.32
N GLU A 198 -16.72 -0.53 9.97
CA GLU A 198 -18.17 -0.28 9.88
C GLU A 198 -18.57 1.13 10.36
N GLU A 199 -17.87 1.66 11.35
CA GLU A 199 -18.04 3.03 11.85
C GLU A 199 -17.53 4.09 10.89
N ALA A 200 -16.43 3.81 10.18
CA ALA A 200 -15.83 4.72 9.21
C ALA A 200 -16.53 4.71 7.84
N LEU A 201 -17.34 3.69 7.53
CA LEU A 201 -18.14 3.64 6.31
C LEU A 201 -19.26 4.70 6.34
N LEU A 202 -19.51 5.29 5.18
CA LEU A 202 -20.60 6.23 5.02
C LEU A 202 -21.94 5.50 5.13
N LYS A 203 -22.79 6.00 6.04
CA LYS A 203 -24.10 5.39 6.33
C LYS A 203 -25.22 6.03 5.52
N GLU A 204 -25.13 7.32 5.23
CA GLU A 204 -26.12 8.09 4.48
C GLU A 204 -25.48 9.17 3.58
N PRO A 205 -26.06 9.49 2.42
CA PRO A 205 -27.30 8.93 1.88
C PRO A 205 -27.11 7.52 1.30
N THR A 206 -28.05 6.62 1.55
CA THR A 206 -28.08 5.31 0.88
C THR A 206 -28.33 5.45 -0.62
N VAL A 207 -27.54 4.77 -1.45
CA VAL A 207 -27.73 4.72 -2.91
C VAL A 207 -28.64 3.52 -3.22
N ASN A 208 -29.85 3.77 -3.71
CA ASN A 208 -30.85 2.72 -3.96
C ASN A 208 -31.13 1.84 -2.72
N GLY A 209 -31.12 2.43 -1.52
CA GLY A 209 -31.30 1.72 -0.26
C GLY A 209 -30.10 0.86 0.18
N LYS A 210 -28.97 0.91 -0.55
CA LYS A 210 -27.73 0.22 -0.18
C LYS A 210 -26.78 1.13 0.59
N LYS A 211 -26.29 0.63 1.72
CA LYS A 211 -25.22 1.23 2.51
C LYS A 211 -23.87 0.89 1.90
N GLN A 212 -22.88 1.73 2.15
CA GLN A 212 -21.50 1.46 1.76
C GLN A 212 -20.99 0.20 2.48
N THR A 213 -20.18 -0.60 1.79
CA THR A 213 -19.55 -1.80 2.33
C THR A 213 -18.03 -1.67 2.39
N ALA A 214 -17.36 -2.56 3.13
CA ALA A 214 -15.89 -2.61 3.17
C ALA A 214 -15.26 -2.77 1.77
N ALA A 215 -15.95 -3.45 0.85
CA ALA A 215 -15.48 -3.60 -0.53
C ALA A 215 -15.50 -2.28 -1.29
N ASP A 216 -16.43 -1.36 -0.99
CA ASP A 216 -16.50 -0.04 -1.62
C ASP A 216 -15.38 0.90 -1.15
N ARG A 217 -14.82 0.64 0.04
CA ARG A 217 -13.76 1.47 0.67
C ARG A 217 -12.55 0.64 1.09
N PRO A 218 -11.81 0.07 0.11
CA PRO A 218 -10.60 -0.71 0.41
C PRO A 218 -9.51 0.14 1.09
N ASP A 219 -9.53 1.46 0.91
CA ASP A 219 -8.63 2.39 1.60
C ASP A 219 -8.86 2.41 3.12
N ILE A 220 -10.11 2.31 3.58
CA ILE A 220 -10.44 2.19 5.00
C ILE A 220 -9.96 0.85 5.55
N VAL A 221 -10.23 -0.25 4.82
CA VAL A 221 -9.79 -1.59 5.20
C VAL A 221 -8.27 -1.64 5.40
N ALA A 222 -7.51 -1.12 4.43
CA ALA A 222 -6.05 -1.08 4.50
C ALA A 222 -5.55 -0.24 5.68
N ARG A 223 -6.18 0.91 5.96
CA ARG A 223 -5.81 1.77 7.09
C ARG A 223 -6.09 1.14 8.45
N VAL A 224 -7.26 0.54 8.62
CA VAL A 224 -7.62 -0.14 9.88
C VAL A 224 -6.70 -1.34 10.09
N PHE A 225 -6.40 -2.11 9.03
CA PHE A 225 -5.42 -3.19 9.09
C PHE A 225 -4.05 -2.69 9.53
N GLU A 226 -3.55 -1.59 8.95
CA GLU A 226 -2.26 -1.02 9.33
C GLU A 226 -2.22 -0.58 10.81
N LEU A 227 -3.30 0.05 11.30
CA LEU A 227 -3.42 0.43 12.71
C LEU A 227 -3.39 -0.79 13.63
N LYS A 228 -4.19 -1.82 13.34
CA LYS A 228 -4.22 -3.06 14.13
C LYS A 228 -2.91 -3.84 14.05
N LYS A 229 -2.29 -3.89 12.87
CA LYS A 229 -0.94 -4.47 12.67
C LYS A 229 0.06 -3.81 13.61
N ASN A 230 0.07 -2.48 13.65
CA ASN A 230 1.00 -1.72 14.48
C ASN A 230 0.73 -1.93 15.97
N ALA A 231 -0.54 -2.07 16.38
CA ALA A 231 -0.89 -2.45 17.75
C ALA A 231 -0.36 -3.84 18.12
N VAL A 232 -0.60 -4.86 17.28
CA VAL A 232 -0.09 -6.23 17.49
C VAL A 232 1.43 -6.26 17.57
N VAL A 233 2.13 -5.61 16.64
CA VAL A 233 3.59 -5.53 16.64
C VAL A 233 4.12 -4.82 17.89
N LYS A 234 3.40 -3.80 18.37
CA LYS A 234 3.75 -3.10 19.61
C LYS A 234 3.63 -4.04 20.82
N GLU A 235 2.51 -4.75 20.97
CA GLU A 235 2.31 -5.70 22.07
C GLU A 235 3.36 -6.83 22.06
N ILE A 236 3.70 -7.37 20.88
CA ILE A 236 4.79 -8.36 20.73
C ILE A 236 6.12 -7.80 21.25
N LYS A 237 6.45 -6.56 20.90
CA LYS A 237 7.69 -5.90 21.36
C LYS A 237 7.67 -5.60 22.86
N GLU A 238 6.50 -5.34 23.42
CA GLU A 238 6.28 -5.07 24.85
C GLU A 238 6.21 -6.36 25.70
N GLY A 239 6.34 -7.53 25.07
CA GLY A 239 6.51 -8.80 25.78
C GLY A 239 5.27 -9.69 25.82
N LEU A 240 4.28 -9.47 24.95
CA LEU A 240 3.03 -10.25 24.92
C LEU A 240 3.26 -11.78 24.97
N PHE A 241 4.28 -12.27 24.26
CA PHE A 241 4.65 -13.70 24.23
C PHE A 241 6.00 -13.98 24.92
N GLY A 242 6.58 -13.00 25.60
CA GLY A 242 7.96 -13.02 26.07
C GLY A 242 8.85 -12.00 25.35
N SER A 243 10.11 -11.91 25.75
CA SER A 243 11.04 -10.88 25.27
C SER A 243 11.39 -11.07 23.77
N CYS A 244 10.83 -10.23 22.92
CA CYS A 244 11.09 -10.17 21.48
C CYS A 244 12.42 -9.42 21.19
N VAL A 245 13.37 -10.11 20.56
CA VAL A 245 14.68 -9.53 20.17
C VAL A 245 14.74 -9.15 18.69
N ALA A 246 13.94 -9.80 17.85
CA ALA A 246 13.78 -9.45 16.44
C ALA A 246 12.40 -9.92 15.93
N HIS A 247 11.95 -9.30 14.84
CA HIS A 247 10.79 -9.75 14.08
C HIS A 247 10.95 -9.38 12.60
N VAL A 248 10.38 -10.20 11.73
CA VAL A 248 10.31 -9.96 10.29
C VAL A 248 8.86 -10.16 9.87
N HIS A 249 8.29 -9.26 9.08
CA HIS A 249 6.93 -9.43 8.59
C HIS A 249 6.77 -9.08 7.12
N THR A 250 5.82 -9.74 6.46
CA THR A 250 5.39 -9.45 5.10
C THR A 250 3.88 -9.26 5.09
N ILE A 251 3.40 -8.45 4.16
CA ILE A 251 1.97 -8.23 3.95
C ILE A 251 1.64 -8.66 2.52
N GLU A 252 0.68 -9.56 2.39
CA GLU A 252 0.12 -10.00 1.12
C GLU A 252 -1.38 -9.71 1.06
N PHE A 253 -1.92 -9.63 -0.15
CA PHE A 253 -3.36 -9.53 -0.35
C PHE A 253 -3.88 -10.90 -0.77
N GLN A 254 -4.68 -11.54 0.09
CA GLN A 254 -5.26 -12.86 -0.20
C GLN A 254 -6.27 -12.78 -1.36
N LYS A 255 -6.70 -13.93 -1.91
CA LYS A 255 -7.61 -14.03 -3.08
C LYS A 255 -8.89 -13.17 -3.02
N ARG A 256 -9.36 -12.80 -1.82
CA ARG A 256 -10.54 -11.93 -1.60
C ARG A 256 -10.20 -10.44 -1.49
N GLY A 257 -8.94 -10.05 -1.72
CA GLY A 257 -8.46 -8.66 -1.71
C GLY A 257 -8.24 -8.07 -0.31
N LEU A 258 -8.22 -8.91 0.74
CA LEU A 258 -7.98 -8.46 2.10
C LEU A 258 -6.50 -8.59 2.46
N PRO A 259 -5.91 -7.59 3.15
CA PRO A 259 -4.54 -7.66 3.58
C PRO A 259 -4.36 -8.74 4.67
N HIS A 260 -3.24 -9.42 4.60
CA HIS A 260 -2.85 -10.51 5.47
C HIS A 260 -1.37 -10.36 5.80
N MET A 261 -1.03 -10.42 7.07
CA MET A 261 0.34 -10.33 7.54
C MET A 261 0.83 -11.71 7.94
N HIS A 262 2.04 -12.05 7.49
CA HIS A 262 2.87 -13.11 8.04
C HIS A 262 3.97 -12.46 8.88
N ILE A 263 4.13 -12.84 10.14
CA ILE A 263 5.19 -12.33 11.02
C ILE A 263 5.95 -13.48 11.69
N LEU A 264 7.28 -13.44 11.57
CA LEU A 264 8.22 -14.27 12.29
C LEU A 264 8.73 -13.49 13.51
N ILE A 265 8.76 -14.14 14.67
CA ILE A 265 9.16 -13.54 15.94
C ILE A 265 10.32 -14.36 16.52
N PHE A 266 11.35 -13.65 17.00
CA PHE A 266 12.54 -14.23 17.60
C PHE A 266 12.61 -13.77 19.06
N PHE A 267 12.73 -14.72 19.98
CA PHE A 267 12.80 -14.46 21.41
C PHE A 267 14.23 -14.41 21.94
N HIS A 268 14.39 -13.70 23.05
CA HIS A 268 15.59 -13.79 23.87
C HIS A 268 15.81 -15.24 24.32
N ASN A 269 17.06 -15.67 24.49
CA ASN A 269 17.40 -17.07 24.81
C ASN A 269 16.71 -17.64 26.06
N HIS A 270 16.35 -16.78 27.02
CA HIS A 270 15.62 -17.16 28.24
C HIS A 270 14.11 -17.39 28.03
N HIS A 271 13.54 -16.90 26.94
CA HIS A 271 12.11 -17.03 26.59
C HIS A 271 11.87 -17.90 25.34
N ARG A 272 12.90 -18.59 24.84
CA ARG A 272 12.73 -19.53 23.73
C ARG A 272 11.83 -20.69 24.15
N ILE A 273 10.95 -21.09 23.24
CA ILE A 273 10.08 -22.27 23.38
C ILE A 273 10.93 -23.54 23.22
N LYS A 274 11.02 -24.36 24.26
CA LYS A 274 11.87 -25.55 24.31
C LYS A 274 11.09 -26.86 24.40
N ASP A 275 9.93 -26.82 25.05
CA ASP A 275 9.10 -27.99 25.29
C ASP A 275 7.61 -27.71 25.09
N ALA A 276 6.77 -28.73 25.33
CA ALA A 276 5.34 -28.64 25.19
C ALA A 276 4.69 -27.68 26.21
N SER A 277 5.26 -27.57 27.42
CA SER A 277 4.72 -26.67 28.45
C SER A 277 4.90 -25.20 28.05
N ASP A 278 6.02 -24.87 27.41
CA ASP A 278 6.22 -23.52 26.86
C ASP A 278 5.18 -23.22 25.77
N VAL A 279 4.89 -24.18 24.89
CA VAL A 279 3.86 -24.04 23.84
C VAL A 279 2.48 -23.82 24.47
N ASP A 280 2.10 -24.66 25.43
CA ASP A 280 0.79 -24.60 26.10
C ASP A 280 0.59 -23.29 26.88
N SER A 281 1.67 -22.64 27.31
CA SER A 281 1.62 -21.33 27.97
C SER A 281 1.27 -20.17 27.01
N ILE A 282 1.53 -20.35 25.71
CA ILE A 282 1.36 -19.32 24.68
C ILE A 282 0.10 -19.58 23.84
N VAL A 283 -0.15 -20.85 23.50
CA VAL A 283 -1.24 -21.26 22.61
C VAL A 283 -2.13 -22.27 23.31
N SER A 284 -3.43 -22.00 23.32
CA SER A 284 -4.44 -22.95 23.78
C SER A 284 -5.52 -23.14 22.72
N ALA A 285 -5.86 -24.39 22.46
CA ALA A 285 -6.99 -24.78 21.61
C ALA A 285 -8.29 -25.00 22.42
N GLN A 286 -8.25 -24.76 23.73
CA GLN A 286 -9.42 -24.94 24.59
C GLN A 286 -10.41 -23.78 24.37
N ILE A 287 -11.70 -24.11 24.36
CA ILE A 287 -12.75 -23.10 24.39
C ILE A 287 -12.75 -22.47 25.79
N PRO A 288 -12.57 -21.14 25.92
CA PRO A 288 -12.62 -20.43 27.20
C PRO A 288 -13.91 -20.72 27.94
N ASP A 289 -13.86 -20.76 29.27
CA ASP A 289 -15.08 -20.92 30.05
C ASP A 289 -15.99 -19.68 29.88
N PRO A 290 -17.27 -19.85 29.55
CA PRO A 290 -18.18 -18.72 29.29
C PRO A 290 -18.47 -17.86 30.53
N VAL A 291 -18.26 -18.40 31.73
CA VAL A 291 -18.46 -17.71 33.01
C VAL A 291 -17.15 -17.09 33.51
N ALA A 292 -16.05 -17.84 33.48
CA ALA A 292 -14.76 -17.38 34.00
C ALA A 292 -14.02 -16.46 33.01
N GLN A 293 -14.21 -16.67 31.70
CA GLN A 293 -13.53 -15.93 30.63
C GLN A 293 -14.53 -15.46 29.54
N PRO A 294 -15.57 -14.70 29.91
CA PRO A 294 -16.68 -14.35 29.01
C PRO A 294 -16.22 -13.59 27.78
N GLN A 295 -15.21 -12.72 27.89
CA GLN A 295 -14.69 -11.94 26.77
C GLN A 295 -13.98 -12.82 25.72
N LEU A 296 -13.10 -13.73 26.16
CA LEU A 296 -12.40 -14.66 25.27
C LEU A 296 -13.39 -15.63 24.62
N TYR A 297 -14.38 -16.11 25.38
CA TYR A 297 -15.47 -16.93 24.85
C TYR A 297 -16.27 -16.20 23.78
N GLN A 298 -16.60 -14.92 24.00
CA GLN A 298 -17.30 -14.10 23.02
C GLN A 298 -16.47 -13.91 21.74
N VAL A 299 -15.17 -13.64 21.85
CA VAL A 299 -14.29 -13.52 20.68
C VAL A 299 -14.27 -14.81 19.86
N LEU A 300 -14.11 -15.97 20.50
CA LEU A 300 -14.04 -17.26 19.79
C LEU A 300 -15.38 -17.72 19.22
N THR A 301 -16.48 -17.48 19.92
CA THR A 301 -17.82 -17.78 19.38
C THR A 301 -18.12 -16.95 18.14
N TRP A 302 -17.69 -15.69 18.10
CA TRP A 302 -17.77 -14.87 16.89
C TRP A 302 -16.94 -15.43 15.72
N PHE A 303 -15.74 -15.95 15.97
CA PHE A 303 -14.90 -16.58 14.94
C PHE A 303 -15.47 -17.89 14.38
N LYS A 304 -16.19 -18.68 15.20
CA LYS A 304 -16.84 -19.92 14.74
C LYS A 304 -17.91 -19.72 13.67
N TYR A 305 -18.47 -18.51 13.54
CA TYR A 305 -19.48 -18.17 12.52
C TYR A 305 -18.89 -17.48 11.28
N LEU A 306 -17.55 -17.40 11.17
CA LEU A 306 -16.83 -16.73 10.08
C LEU A 306 -16.18 -17.70 9.06
N PHE A 307 -16.24 -19.01 9.32
CA PHE A 307 -15.85 -20.10 8.41
C PHE A 307 -17.02 -21.07 8.24
#